data_AF-A0A812UE84-F1
#
_entry.id   AF-A0A812UE84-F1
#
_cell.length_a   1.000
_cell.length_b   1.000
_cell.length_c   1.000
_cell.angle_alpha   90.00
_cell.angle_beta   90.00
_cell.angle_gamma   90.00
#
_symmetry.space_group_name_H-M   'P 1'
#
loop_
_entity.id
_entity.type
_entity.pdbx_description
1 polymer ?
#
loop_
_entity_poly.entity_id
_entity_poly.type
_entity_poly.pdbx_seq_one_letter_code
_entity_poly.pdbx_strand_id
1 'polypeptide(L)'
;MALWPSEAAALAFASLDEVRQFYGVPDVAWQAFHAQIGYPDLRIFPAIPPEAVVQNVVDSRMPDGSNLTPTCAVQLGLVWRLANRIQWVRGGGTWGEWTDIDPWAAKPTAAPTPAPAAATTRERSLKMSQVLDQTDDSEFLVEPLARVDLWFQRYVTIMGAAPQEEEDVTAEQLSALHKRTALLQQPPYVDMAVWSPFGRRALRTSKFRAWLPQGDGTYLAKELPGPANYQQWLAAWRVFQTACIMLDLLPLATLQLYERHVEKLVKLYTEAWHLIALADEKARGEKLSRIRLKLSADAAAGRPTPPQWDPDRPWPACFYELVHDTSFWDDQVRAPANAWLAHGGRGAPKPPNENFAAANLPGGAEVIQAPTDGKRSTKDRRASRKRKIAAEKEELKALRASAKSNLAEHREPKQNALKSKDQAGSDLCFGWDAAKGPCASIAPGQPCKGKVVRLHKCRICLSPGHRSSECPQK
;
A
#
# COMPACT_ATOMS: atom_id res chain seq x y z
N MET A 1 45.36 -33.10 28.77
CA MET A 1 45.30 -33.81 27.47
C MET A 1 44.94 -32.79 26.42
N ALA A 2 45.56 -32.84 25.24
CA ALA A 2 45.13 -32.00 24.13
C ALA A 2 43.68 -32.34 23.78
N LEU A 3 42.87 -31.32 23.46
CA LEU A 3 41.48 -31.51 23.03
C LEU A 3 41.39 -32.40 21.78
N TRP A 4 42.45 -32.41 20.98
CA TRP A 4 42.55 -33.16 19.74
C TRP A 4 43.62 -34.27 19.83
N PRO A 5 43.35 -35.48 19.32
CA PRO A 5 44.39 -36.48 19.11
C PRO A 5 45.38 -36.02 18.03
N SER A 6 46.55 -36.68 17.97
CA SER A 6 47.47 -36.50 16.84
C SER A 6 46.85 -37.01 15.54
N GLU A 7 47.28 -36.49 14.40
CA GLU A 7 46.76 -36.88 13.08
C GLU A 7 46.82 -38.40 12.85
N ALA A 8 47.97 -39.01 13.15
CA ALA A 8 48.15 -40.46 13.03
C ALA A 8 47.19 -41.25 13.92
N ALA A 9 46.92 -40.79 15.15
CA ALA A 9 45.99 -41.44 16.07
C ALA A 9 44.53 -41.26 15.63
N ALA A 10 44.18 -40.09 15.10
CA ALA A 10 42.83 -39.81 14.63
C ALA A 10 42.46 -40.63 13.39
N LEU A 11 43.39 -40.75 12.43
CA LEU A 11 43.16 -41.51 11.20
C LEU A 11 43.11 -43.03 11.43
N ALA A 12 43.73 -43.50 12.52
CA ALA A 12 43.67 -44.90 12.94
C ALA A 12 42.28 -45.32 13.45
N PHE A 13 41.40 -44.37 13.82
CA PHE A 13 40.05 -44.71 14.25
C PHE A 13 39.23 -45.32 13.10
N ALA A 14 38.84 -46.58 13.25
CA ALA A 14 38.09 -47.34 12.26
C ALA A 14 36.57 -47.17 12.43
N SER A 15 36.12 -46.88 13.66
CA SER A 15 34.71 -46.80 14.03
C SER A 15 34.37 -45.52 14.78
N LEU A 16 33.09 -45.16 14.78
CA LEU A 16 32.58 -44.03 15.56
C LEU A 16 32.66 -44.30 17.07
N ASP A 17 32.57 -45.57 17.48
CA ASP A 17 32.69 -45.96 18.88
C ASP A 17 34.10 -45.75 19.45
N GLU A 18 35.16 -45.89 18.64
CA GLU A 18 36.53 -45.56 19.07
C GLU A 18 36.70 -44.05 19.31
N VAL A 19 36.11 -43.21 18.44
CA VAL A 19 36.10 -41.75 18.60
C VAL A 19 35.31 -41.36 19.85
N ARG A 20 34.19 -42.03 20.10
CA ARG A 20 33.37 -41.88 21.29
C ARG A 20 34.13 -42.25 22.57
N GLN A 21 34.84 -43.37 22.57
CA GLN A 21 35.65 -43.81 23.71
C GLN A 21 36.78 -42.81 24.01
N PHE A 22 37.40 -42.24 22.98
CA PHE A 22 38.43 -41.21 23.15
C PHE A 22 37.94 -39.98 23.94
N TYR A 23 36.71 -39.53 23.71
CA TYR A 23 36.11 -38.40 24.46
C TYR A 23 35.35 -38.81 25.73
N GLY A 24 35.27 -40.12 26.02
CA GLY A 24 34.68 -40.63 27.25
C GLY A 24 33.16 -40.44 27.35
N VAL A 25 32.42 -40.52 26.23
CA VAL A 25 30.94 -40.47 26.26
C VAL A 25 30.41 -41.79 26.87
N PRO A 26 29.62 -41.75 27.96
CA PRO A 26 29.03 -42.95 28.58
C PRO A 26 28.10 -43.73 27.64
N ASP A 27 28.02 -45.06 27.80
CA ASP A 27 27.19 -45.93 26.93
C ASP A 27 25.72 -45.52 26.94
N VAL A 28 25.23 -45.17 28.13
CA VAL A 28 23.84 -44.77 28.34
C VAL A 28 23.51 -43.48 27.58
N ALA A 29 24.41 -42.50 27.60
CA ALA A 29 24.25 -41.24 26.87
C ALA A 29 24.33 -41.43 25.36
N TRP A 30 25.23 -42.32 24.91
CA TRP A 30 25.39 -42.66 23.50
C TRP A 30 24.16 -43.38 22.93
N GLN A 31 23.60 -44.33 23.68
CA GLN A 31 22.37 -45.04 23.32
C GLN A 31 21.17 -44.10 23.26
N ALA A 32 21.02 -43.19 24.23
CA ALA A 32 19.97 -42.19 24.25
C ALA A 32 20.02 -41.27 23.01
N PHE A 33 21.23 -40.85 22.62
CA PHE A 33 21.46 -40.04 21.42
C PHE A 33 21.15 -40.80 20.12
N HIS A 34 21.53 -42.08 20.04
CA HIS A 34 21.27 -42.94 18.89
C HIS A 34 19.80 -43.35 18.73
N ALA A 35 19.02 -43.40 19.81
CA ALA A 35 17.60 -43.74 19.75
C ALA A 35 16.80 -42.80 18.83
N GLN A 36 17.25 -41.54 18.68
CA GLN A 36 16.59 -40.53 17.87
C GLN A 36 17.15 -40.42 16.44
N ILE A 37 18.48 -40.51 16.28
CA ILE A 37 19.16 -40.27 15.00
C ILE A 37 19.50 -41.55 14.22
N GLY A 38 19.20 -42.71 14.79
CA GLY A 38 19.67 -44.01 14.30
C GLY A 38 21.14 -44.25 14.64
N TYR A 39 21.76 -45.24 14.01
CA TYR A 39 23.15 -45.63 14.23
C TYR A 39 24.05 -45.24 13.04
N PRO A 40 24.39 -43.95 12.87
CA PRO A 40 25.30 -43.52 11.81
C PRO A 40 26.71 -44.06 12.02
N ASP A 41 27.36 -44.44 10.93
CA ASP A 41 28.77 -44.81 10.92
C ASP A 41 29.67 -43.56 10.90
N LEU A 42 30.98 -43.77 10.95
CA LEU A 42 31.98 -42.68 10.93
C LEU A 42 31.94 -41.85 9.63
N ARG A 43 31.23 -42.30 8.58
CA ARG A 43 31.05 -41.56 7.32
C ARG A 43 29.80 -40.69 7.34
N ILE A 44 28.70 -41.23 7.87
CA ILE A 44 27.40 -40.56 7.90
C ILE A 44 27.32 -39.56 9.05
N PHE A 45 27.90 -39.87 10.21
CA PHE A 45 27.78 -39.02 11.40
C PHE A 45 28.28 -37.57 11.18
N PRO A 46 29.40 -37.34 10.49
CA PRO A 46 29.87 -35.99 10.15
C PRO A 46 28.98 -35.22 9.19
N ALA A 47 28.22 -35.92 8.34
CA ALA A 47 27.35 -35.30 7.34
C ALA A 47 26.08 -34.68 7.95
N ILE A 48 25.83 -34.94 9.23
CA ILE A 48 24.70 -34.39 9.97
C ILE A 48 24.96 -32.90 10.24
N PRO A 49 24.03 -31.98 9.88
CA PRO A 49 24.20 -30.56 10.13
C PRO A 49 24.42 -30.26 11.62
N PRO A 50 25.29 -29.28 11.99
CA PRO A 50 25.58 -28.98 13.38
C PRO A 50 24.32 -28.61 14.17
N GLU A 51 23.36 -27.91 13.56
CA GLU A 51 22.08 -27.57 14.20
C GLU A 51 21.24 -28.82 14.52
N ALA A 52 21.27 -29.84 13.67
CA ALA A 52 20.57 -31.10 13.90
C ALA A 52 21.24 -31.93 15.01
N VAL A 53 22.57 -31.87 15.14
CA VAL A 53 23.31 -32.49 16.25
C VAL A 53 22.91 -31.84 17.57
N VAL A 54 22.87 -30.51 17.63
CA VAL A 54 22.45 -29.76 18.82
C VAL A 54 21.03 -30.11 19.22
N GLN A 55 20.09 -30.05 18.26
CA GLN A 55 18.69 -30.35 18.52
C GLN A 55 18.52 -31.80 19.03
N ASN A 56 19.24 -32.76 18.43
CA ASN A 56 19.18 -34.14 18.88
C ASN A 56 19.71 -34.33 20.31
N VAL A 57 20.78 -33.63 20.69
CA VAL A 57 21.29 -33.65 22.06
C VAL A 57 20.26 -33.08 23.05
N VAL A 58 19.53 -32.02 22.67
CA VAL A 58 18.46 -31.42 23.49
C VAL A 58 17.27 -32.38 23.65
N ASP A 59 16.91 -33.11 22.60
CA ASP A 59 15.75 -34.00 22.57
C ASP A 59 16.04 -35.39 23.17
N SER A 60 17.31 -35.76 23.32
CA SER A 60 17.73 -37.02 23.92
C SER A 60 17.33 -37.11 25.41
N ARG A 61 16.84 -38.29 25.81
CA ARG A 61 16.45 -38.60 27.20
C ARG A 61 17.16 -39.86 27.66
N MET A 62 17.76 -39.79 28.85
CA MET A 62 18.38 -40.93 29.52
C MET A 62 17.30 -41.93 29.99
N PRO A 63 17.64 -43.20 30.29
CA PRO A 63 16.67 -44.21 30.74
C PRO A 63 15.93 -43.87 32.03
N ASP A 64 16.48 -42.99 32.86
CA ASP A 64 15.86 -42.47 34.08
C ASP A 64 14.91 -41.28 33.80
N GLY A 65 14.71 -40.92 32.54
CA GLY A 65 13.89 -39.80 32.09
C GLY A 65 14.58 -38.43 32.16
N SER A 66 15.83 -38.36 32.64
CA SER A 66 16.59 -37.12 32.73
C SER A 66 17.16 -36.69 31.37
N ASN A 67 17.45 -35.39 31.23
CA ASN A 67 18.15 -34.87 30.05
C ASN A 67 19.65 -35.24 30.10
N LEU A 68 20.31 -35.23 28.94
CA LEU A 68 21.76 -35.35 28.90
C LEU A 68 22.42 -34.25 29.72
N THR A 69 23.44 -34.61 30.50
CA THR A 69 24.22 -33.62 31.25
C THR A 69 24.95 -32.68 30.29
N PRO A 70 25.23 -31.43 30.68
CA PRO A 70 26.00 -30.49 29.86
C PRO A 70 27.36 -31.06 29.44
N THR A 71 28.00 -31.86 30.32
CA THR A 71 29.26 -32.54 30.01
C THR A 71 29.09 -33.56 28.88
N CYS A 72 28.05 -34.39 28.92
CA CYS A 72 27.75 -35.35 27.85
C CYS A 72 27.43 -34.63 26.53
N ALA A 73 26.70 -33.50 26.58
CA ALA A 73 26.39 -32.69 25.40
C ALA A 73 27.65 -32.15 24.70
N VAL A 74 28.61 -31.63 25.47
CA VAL A 74 29.90 -31.16 24.95
C VAL A 74 30.72 -32.33 24.38
N GLN A 75 30.79 -33.46 25.09
CA GLN A 75 31.53 -34.64 24.61
C GLN A 75 30.96 -35.17 23.28
N LEU A 76 29.63 -35.23 23.14
CA LEU A 76 28.97 -35.61 21.87
C LEU A 76 29.31 -34.63 20.73
N GLY A 77 29.32 -33.32 21.02
CA GLY A 77 29.78 -32.31 20.08
C GLY A 77 31.23 -32.53 19.65
N LEU A 78 32.13 -32.91 20.57
CA LEU A 78 33.53 -33.21 20.26
C LEU A 78 33.69 -34.47 19.41
N VAL A 79 32.90 -35.52 19.65
CA VAL A 79 32.86 -36.71 18.80
C VAL A 79 32.47 -36.32 17.37
N TRP A 80 31.44 -35.49 17.20
CA TRP A 80 31.00 -35.01 15.88
C TRP A 80 32.07 -34.16 15.19
N ARG A 81 32.72 -33.25 15.93
CA ARG A 81 33.80 -32.39 15.39
C ARG A 81 35.02 -33.21 14.95
N LEU A 82 35.43 -34.22 15.74
CA LEU A 82 36.54 -35.10 15.37
C LEU A 82 36.20 -35.99 14.18
N ALA A 83 34.98 -36.52 14.14
CA ALA A 83 34.53 -37.30 12.99
C ALA A 83 34.52 -36.46 11.70
N ASN A 84 34.12 -35.18 11.77
CA ASN A 84 34.25 -34.22 10.67
C ASN A 84 35.69 -34.00 10.22
N ARG A 85 36.60 -33.80 11.18
CA ARG A 85 38.02 -33.63 10.87
C ARG A 85 38.64 -34.87 10.22
N ILE A 86 38.27 -36.07 10.68
CA ILE A 86 38.72 -37.34 10.09
C ILE A 86 38.19 -37.47 8.65
N GLN A 87 36.92 -37.16 8.40
CA GLN A 87 36.35 -37.22 7.06
C GLN A 87 36.96 -36.19 6.11
N TRP A 88 37.27 -34.98 6.59
CA TRP A 88 37.97 -33.97 5.81
C TRP A 88 39.32 -34.49 5.29
N VAL A 89 40.13 -35.08 6.16
CA VAL A 89 41.45 -35.60 5.77
C VAL A 89 41.33 -36.84 4.89
N ARG A 90 40.37 -37.73 5.16
CA ARG A 90 40.06 -38.86 4.27
C ARG A 90 39.55 -38.42 2.89
N GLY A 91 38.91 -37.26 2.81
CA GLY A 91 38.46 -36.62 1.57
C GLY A 91 39.56 -35.87 0.80
N GLY A 92 40.82 -35.91 1.27
CA GLY A 92 41.97 -35.29 0.62
C GLY A 92 42.37 -33.92 1.18
N GLY A 93 41.73 -33.46 2.26
CA GLY A 93 42.13 -32.25 2.98
C GLY A 93 43.36 -32.45 3.86
N THR A 94 44.05 -31.38 4.25
CA THR A 94 45.17 -31.46 5.20
C THR A 94 44.69 -31.29 6.64
N TRP A 95 45.34 -31.96 7.59
CA TRP A 95 44.93 -31.97 9.01
C TRP A 95 44.98 -30.59 9.69
N GLY A 96 45.94 -29.75 9.29
CA GLY A 96 46.15 -28.41 9.86
C GLY A 96 45.23 -27.32 9.30
N GLU A 97 44.70 -27.50 8.09
CA GLU A 97 43.85 -26.50 7.42
C GLU A 97 42.35 -26.70 7.70
N TRP A 98 41.99 -27.74 8.44
CA TRP A 98 40.60 -27.98 8.82
C TRP A 98 40.07 -26.87 9.71
N THR A 99 38.96 -26.26 9.30
CA THR A 99 38.26 -25.24 10.10
C THR A 99 37.33 -25.92 11.09
N ASP A 100 37.55 -25.66 12.37
CA ASP A 100 36.78 -26.24 13.45
C ASP A 100 35.39 -25.60 13.56
N ILE A 101 34.36 -26.40 13.32
CA ILE A 101 32.96 -25.98 13.39
C ILE A 101 32.44 -26.38 14.75
N ASP A 102 32.31 -25.41 15.66
CA ASP A 102 31.68 -25.67 16.95
C ASP A 102 30.14 -25.65 16.78
N PRO A 103 29.45 -26.79 16.99
CA PRO A 103 27.99 -26.85 16.88
C PRO A 103 27.30 -25.96 17.92
N TRP A 104 27.98 -25.61 19.02
CA TRP A 104 27.43 -24.80 20.10
C TRP A 104 27.75 -23.29 19.99
N ALA A 105 28.47 -22.86 18.96
CA ALA A 105 28.81 -21.45 18.80
C ALA A 105 27.61 -20.60 18.33
N ALA A 106 27.23 -19.59 19.12
CA ALA A 106 26.26 -18.58 18.70
C ALA A 106 26.85 -17.69 17.60
N LYS A 107 26.22 -17.63 16.42
CA LYS A 107 26.68 -16.81 15.29
C LYS A 107 26.61 -15.31 15.66
N PRO A 108 27.71 -14.53 15.55
CA PRO A 108 27.67 -13.09 15.77
C PRO A 108 26.92 -12.38 14.64
N THR A 109 26.03 -11.46 15.02
CA THR A 109 25.19 -10.68 14.12
C THR A 109 26.01 -9.58 13.43
N ALA A 110 26.08 -9.58 12.09
CA ALA A 110 26.66 -8.50 11.30
C ALA A 110 25.72 -8.11 10.13
N ALA A 111 25.70 -6.80 9.81
CA ALA A 111 24.80 -6.11 8.89
C ALA A 111 24.82 -6.64 7.43
N PRO A 112 23.77 -6.40 6.62
CA PRO A 112 23.48 -7.22 5.44
C PRO A 112 24.20 -6.73 4.17
N THR A 113 24.93 -7.65 3.53
CA THR A 113 25.26 -7.62 2.09
C THR A 113 24.75 -8.95 1.48
N PRO A 114 23.97 -8.96 0.38
CA PRO A 114 23.19 -10.14 0.01
C PRO A 114 23.90 -11.08 -0.97
N ALA A 115 23.99 -12.37 -0.63
CA ALA A 115 23.67 -13.59 -1.43
C ALA A 115 24.57 -14.79 -1.06
N PRO A 116 24.15 -16.07 -1.24
CA PRO A 116 22.81 -16.67 -1.20
C PRO A 116 22.69 -17.67 -0.01
N ALA A 117 21.54 -17.68 0.67
CA ALA A 117 21.24 -18.66 1.71
C ALA A 117 20.77 -19.99 1.09
N ALA A 118 21.20 -21.12 1.65
CA ALA A 118 20.50 -22.39 1.45
C ALA A 118 19.05 -22.20 1.94
N ALA A 119 18.10 -22.43 1.04
CA ALA A 119 16.69 -22.16 1.24
C ALA A 119 16.11 -23.08 2.33
N THR A 120 16.03 -22.58 3.56
CA THR A 120 14.75 -22.67 4.26
C THR A 120 13.77 -21.96 3.35
N THR A 121 12.83 -22.67 2.74
CA THR A 121 11.71 -22.07 2.03
C THR A 121 11.08 -21.10 3.02
N ARG A 122 11.41 -19.80 2.90
CA ARG A 122 10.60 -18.75 3.52
C ARG A 122 9.26 -18.95 2.87
N GLU A 123 8.33 -19.58 3.58
CA GLU A 123 6.95 -19.67 3.15
C GLU A 123 6.55 -18.26 2.72
N ARG A 124 6.07 -18.15 1.48
CA ARG A 124 5.84 -16.88 0.82
C ARG A 124 4.80 -16.10 1.63
N SER A 125 5.25 -15.21 2.51
CA SER A 125 4.36 -14.32 3.25
C SER A 125 3.82 -13.25 2.31
N LEU A 126 2.52 -12.99 2.42
CA LEU A 126 1.81 -11.97 1.65
C LEU A 126 1.18 -10.98 2.63
N LYS A 127 1.01 -9.73 2.21
CA LYS A 127 0.34 -8.71 3.02
C LYS A 127 -1.17 -8.80 2.88
N MET A 128 -1.90 -8.68 3.98
CA MET A 128 -3.37 -8.61 3.99
C MET A 128 -3.87 -7.43 3.13
N SER A 129 -3.16 -6.30 3.14
CA SER A 129 -3.46 -5.10 2.34
C SER A 129 -3.47 -5.30 0.84
N GLN A 130 -2.82 -6.37 0.34
CA GLN A 130 -2.82 -6.67 -1.09
C GLN A 130 -3.99 -7.57 -1.52
N VAL A 131 -4.60 -8.30 -0.60
CA VAL A 131 -5.50 -9.42 -0.93
C VAL A 131 -6.89 -9.27 -0.32
N LEU A 132 -6.98 -8.68 0.87
CA LEU A 132 -8.18 -8.76 1.69
C LEU A 132 -8.66 -7.41 2.22
N ASP A 133 -7.76 -6.53 2.69
CA ASP A 133 -8.17 -5.26 3.31
C ASP A 133 -7.04 -4.23 3.28
N GLN A 134 -7.21 -3.15 2.52
CA GLN A 134 -6.18 -2.13 2.29
C GLN A 134 -5.65 -1.47 3.57
N THR A 135 -6.41 -1.52 4.66
CA THR A 135 -6.03 -0.93 5.95
C THR A 135 -5.22 -1.88 6.85
N ASP A 136 -5.13 -3.16 6.49
CA ASP A 136 -4.47 -4.21 7.27
C ASP A 136 -3.08 -4.54 6.69
N ASP A 137 -2.03 -3.97 7.27
CA ASP A 137 -0.64 -4.23 6.86
C ASP A 137 -0.03 -5.51 7.44
N SER A 138 -0.83 -6.35 8.12
CA SER A 138 -0.33 -7.61 8.66
C SER A 138 0.02 -8.62 7.55
N GLU A 139 0.94 -9.54 7.84
CA GLU A 139 1.37 -10.57 6.91
C GLU A 139 0.71 -11.92 7.20
N PHE A 140 0.37 -12.68 6.17
CA PHE A 140 -0.19 -14.01 6.29
C PHE A 140 0.57 -15.01 5.42
N LEU A 141 0.49 -16.28 5.80
CA LEU A 141 1.05 -17.40 5.05
C LEU A 141 -0.05 -18.02 4.20
N VAL A 142 0.29 -18.35 2.96
CA VAL A 142 -0.63 -19.07 2.08
C VAL A 142 -0.70 -20.52 2.55
N GLU A 143 -1.91 -21.01 2.79
CA GLU A 143 -2.13 -22.37 3.27
C GLU A 143 -1.74 -23.40 2.20
N PRO A 144 -1.28 -24.59 2.61
CA PRO A 144 -0.91 -25.65 1.67
C PRO A 144 -2.07 -26.03 0.75
N LEU A 145 -1.75 -26.44 -0.48
CA LEU A 145 -2.75 -26.86 -1.48
C LEU A 145 -3.71 -27.93 -0.94
N ALA A 146 -3.20 -28.89 -0.14
CA ALA A 146 -4.04 -29.90 0.48
C ALA A 146 -5.19 -29.32 1.34
N ARG A 147 -4.94 -28.20 2.03
CA ARG A 147 -5.99 -27.52 2.80
C ARG A 147 -6.95 -26.75 1.92
N VAL A 148 -6.45 -26.13 0.86
CA VAL A 148 -7.27 -25.44 -0.15
C VAL A 148 -8.19 -26.44 -0.85
N ASP A 149 -7.70 -27.63 -1.18
CA ASP A 149 -8.49 -28.71 -1.79
C ASP A 149 -9.63 -29.17 -0.88
N LEU A 150 -9.41 -29.25 0.44
CA LEU A 150 -10.47 -29.56 1.40
C LEU A 150 -11.58 -28.49 1.42
N TRP A 151 -11.21 -27.22 1.38
CA TRP A 151 -12.17 -26.12 1.30
C TRP A 151 -12.94 -26.13 -0.03
N PHE A 152 -12.26 -26.44 -1.12
CA PHE A 152 -12.88 -26.60 -2.43
C PHE A 152 -13.87 -27.79 -2.46
N GLN A 153 -13.48 -28.94 -1.91
CA GLN A 153 -14.35 -30.13 -1.80
C GLN A 153 -15.61 -29.84 -1.00
N ARG A 154 -15.51 -29.04 0.08
CA ARG A 154 -16.67 -28.58 0.84
C ARG A 154 -17.63 -27.77 -0.03
N TYR A 155 -17.12 -26.83 -0.82
CA TYR A 155 -17.96 -26.07 -1.75
C TYR A 155 -18.70 -26.98 -2.72
N VAL A 156 -18.00 -27.93 -3.35
CA VAL A 156 -18.62 -28.90 -4.28
C VAL A 156 -19.66 -29.76 -3.58
N THR A 157 -19.44 -30.14 -2.33
CA THR A 157 -20.39 -30.94 -1.55
C THR A 157 -21.68 -30.16 -1.24
N ILE A 158 -21.57 -28.87 -0.95
CA ILE A 158 -22.72 -28.01 -0.62
C ILE A 158 -23.46 -27.55 -1.89
N MET A 159 -22.73 -27.15 -2.92
CA MET A 159 -23.29 -26.51 -4.12
C MET A 159 -23.53 -27.49 -5.27
N GLY A 160 -22.93 -28.68 -5.22
CA GLY A 160 -23.06 -29.74 -6.23
C GLY A 160 -22.14 -29.59 -7.44
N ALA A 161 -21.44 -28.46 -7.61
CA ALA A 161 -20.52 -28.22 -8.72
C ALA A 161 -19.40 -27.24 -8.31
N ALA A 162 -18.36 -27.17 -9.15
CA ALA A 162 -17.31 -26.16 -9.01
C ALA A 162 -17.84 -24.74 -9.26
N PRO A 163 -17.27 -23.70 -8.62
CA PRO A 163 -17.62 -22.32 -8.92
C PRO A 163 -17.25 -21.97 -10.37
N GLN A 164 -17.94 -20.97 -10.92
CA GLN A 164 -17.58 -20.43 -12.24
C GLN A 164 -16.25 -19.69 -12.14
N GLU A 165 -15.52 -19.59 -13.27
CA GLU A 165 -14.20 -18.94 -13.29
C GLU A 165 -14.22 -17.49 -12.77
N GLU A 166 -15.31 -16.77 -12.99
CA GLU A 166 -15.48 -15.38 -12.53
C GLU A 166 -15.69 -15.27 -11.01
N GLU A 167 -16.21 -16.35 -10.39
CA GLU A 167 -16.54 -16.43 -8.97
C GLU A 167 -15.51 -17.25 -8.18
N ASP A 168 -14.48 -17.75 -8.88
CA ASP A 168 -13.43 -18.58 -8.33
C ASP A 168 -12.53 -17.77 -7.38
N VAL A 169 -12.09 -18.43 -6.31
CA VAL A 169 -11.37 -17.80 -5.21
C VAL A 169 -9.95 -18.33 -5.18
N THR A 170 -8.96 -17.43 -5.15
CA THR A 170 -7.57 -17.88 -5.12
C THR A 170 -7.17 -18.43 -3.76
N ALA A 171 -6.15 -19.29 -3.74
CA ALA A 171 -5.58 -19.81 -2.49
C ALA A 171 -5.12 -18.68 -1.54
N GLU A 172 -4.57 -17.59 -2.09
CA GLU A 172 -4.18 -16.42 -1.31
C GLU A 172 -5.40 -15.74 -0.64
N GLN A 173 -6.51 -15.58 -1.38
CA GLN A 173 -7.76 -15.00 -0.88
C GLN A 173 -8.38 -15.86 0.23
N LEU A 174 -8.44 -17.18 0.02
CA LEU A 174 -8.95 -18.12 1.04
C LEU A 174 -8.07 -18.11 2.30
N SER A 175 -6.74 -18.15 2.13
CA SER A 175 -5.81 -18.17 3.27
C SER A 175 -5.87 -16.88 4.09
N ALA A 176 -5.98 -15.73 3.43
CA ALA A 176 -6.16 -14.44 4.09
C ALA A 176 -7.46 -14.40 4.90
N LEU A 177 -8.58 -14.81 4.30
CA LEU A 177 -9.88 -14.80 4.96
C LEU A 177 -9.95 -15.82 6.11
N HIS A 178 -9.34 -16.99 5.93
CA HIS A 178 -9.19 -18.00 6.99
C HIS A 178 -8.40 -17.45 8.18
N LYS A 179 -7.25 -16.79 7.93
CA LYS A 179 -6.48 -16.18 9.03
C LYS A 179 -7.30 -15.14 9.79
N ARG A 180 -8.02 -14.25 9.09
CA ARG A 180 -8.84 -13.22 9.74
C ARG A 180 -9.96 -13.84 10.60
N THR A 181 -10.64 -14.84 10.06
CA THR A 181 -11.85 -15.38 10.70
C THR A 181 -11.57 -16.51 11.68
N ALA A 182 -10.87 -17.56 11.25
CA ALA A 182 -10.61 -18.74 12.06
C ALA A 182 -9.50 -18.52 13.09
N LEU A 183 -8.42 -17.82 12.72
CA LEU A 183 -7.26 -17.63 13.62
C LEU A 183 -7.40 -16.39 14.51
N LEU A 184 -7.84 -15.26 13.95
CA LEU A 184 -7.97 -14.00 14.70
C LEU A 184 -9.38 -13.78 15.28
N GLN A 185 -10.36 -14.62 14.94
CA GLN A 185 -11.76 -14.49 15.39
C GLN A 185 -12.37 -13.10 15.12
N GLN A 186 -11.94 -12.47 14.03
CA GLN A 186 -12.41 -11.18 13.55
C GLN A 186 -13.58 -11.33 12.56
N PRO A 187 -14.37 -10.26 12.33
CA PRO A 187 -15.44 -10.29 11.33
C PRO A 187 -14.93 -10.75 9.96
N PRO A 188 -15.77 -11.47 9.18
CA PRO A 188 -15.47 -11.85 7.79
C PRO A 188 -15.60 -10.61 6.89
N TYR A 189 -14.80 -9.59 7.15
CA TYR A 189 -14.72 -8.37 6.37
C TYR A 189 -13.67 -8.52 5.27
N VAL A 190 -14.06 -8.16 4.05
CA VAL A 190 -13.17 -8.01 2.90
C VAL A 190 -13.43 -6.65 2.24
N ASP A 191 -12.38 -5.93 1.90
CA ASP A 191 -12.45 -4.69 1.15
C ASP A 191 -12.66 -5.02 -0.34
N MET A 192 -13.81 -4.62 -0.88
CA MET A 192 -14.22 -4.90 -2.26
C MET A 192 -13.44 -4.07 -3.30
N ALA A 193 -12.55 -3.17 -2.88
CA ALA A 193 -11.59 -2.51 -3.77
C ALA A 193 -10.42 -3.43 -4.16
N VAL A 194 -10.01 -4.33 -3.26
CA VAL A 194 -8.94 -5.32 -3.48
C VAL A 194 -9.49 -6.73 -3.70
N TRP A 195 -10.63 -7.04 -3.09
CA TRP A 195 -11.33 -8.31 -3.25
C TRP A 195 -12.18 -8.27 -4.51
N SER A 196 -11.73 -8.91 -5.59
CA SER A 196 -12.45 -8.87 -6.86
C SER A 196 -12.34 -10.20 -7.63
N PRO A 197 -13.18 -10.40 -8.68
CA PRO A 197 -13.07 -11.51 -9.62
C PRO A 197 -11.67 -11.64 -10.22
N PHE A 198 -11.34 -12.87 -10.63
CA PHE A 198 -10.06 -13.19 -11.26
C PHE A 198 -8.87 -12.71 -10.41
N GLY A 199 -8.80 -13.11 -9.13
CA GLY A 199 -7.88 -12.54 -8.13
C GLY A 199 -6.42 -12.38 -8.59
N ARG A 200 -5.86 -13.35 -9.33
CA ARG A 200 -4.49 -13.26 -9.88
C ARG A 200 -4.29 -12.13 -10.91
N ARG A 201 -5.32 -11.81 -11.69
CA ARG A 201 -5.31 -10.71 -12.67
C ARG A 201 -5.56 -9.38 -11.97
N ALA A 202 -6.48 -9.37 -11.00
CA ALA A 202 -6.79 -8.21 -10.18
C ALA A 202 -5.57 -7.74 -9.38
N LEU A 203 -4.88 -8.65 -8.67
CA LEU A 203 -3.68 -8.38 -7.88
C LEU A 203 -2.51 -7.82 -8.73
N ARG A 204 -2.40 -8.24 -9.99
CA ARG A 204 -1.42 -7.66 -10.91
C ARG A 204 -1.80 -6.24 -11.31
N THR A 205 -3.08 -6.01 -11.60
CA THR A 205 -3.61 -4.71 -12.02
C THR A 205 -3.54 -3.67 -10.91
N SER A 206 -3.79 -4.07 -9.66
CA SER A 206 -3.79 -3.18 -8.49
C SER A 206 -2.42 -2.54 -8.24
N LYS A 207 -1.33 -3.30 -8.43
CA LYS A 207 0.06 -2.79 -8.26
C LYS A 207 0.40 -1.59 -9.15
N PHE A 208 -0.22 -1.48 -10.32
CA PHE A 208 0.02 -0.36 -11.24
C PHE A 208 -0.87 0.87 -10.93
N ARG A 209 -1.97 0.68 -10.19
CA ARG A 209 -2.96 1.74 -9.92
C ARG A 209 -2.70 2.50 -8.62
N ALA A 210 -1.88 1.95 -7.72
CA ALA A 210 -1.69 2.49 -6.38
C ALA A 210 -0.66 3.64 -6.30
N TRP A 211 0.24 3.83 -7.28
CA TRP A 211 1.35 4.79 -7.13
C TRP A 211 1.16 6.07 -7.95
N LEU A 212 1.06 7.21 -7.26
CA LEU A 212 1.00 8.54 -7.88
C LEU A 212 2.32 9.31 -7.66
N PRO A 213 2.97 9.82 -8.72
CA PRO A 213 4.18 10.62 -8.57
C PRO A 213 3.88 11.96 -7.90
N GLN A 214 4.65 12.31 -6.87
CA GLN A 214 4.63 13.61 -6.20
C GLN A 214 5.66 14.57 -6.81
N GLY A 215 5.46 15.87 -6.59
CA GLY A 215 6.32 16.93 -7.14
C GLY A 215 7.74 16.98 -6.56
N ASP A 216 7.99 16.25 -5.47
CA ASP A 216 9.30 16.07 -4.83
C ASP A 216 10.08 14.85 -5.36
N GLY A 217 9.49 14.10 -6.31
CA GLY A 217 10.07 12.89 -6.87
C GLY A 217 9.75 11.61 -6.09
N THR A 218 8.96 11.67 -5.02
CA THR A 218 8.45 10.50 -4.30
C THR A 218 7.16 9.97 -4.93
N TYR A 219 6.72 8.76 -4.55
CA TYR A 219 5.43 8.21 -5.00
C TYR A 219 4.50 8.02 -3.80
N LEU A 220 3.26 8.52 -3.90
CA LEU A 220 2.21 8.27 -2.92
C LEU A 220 1.47 6.98 -3.28
N ALA A 221 1.46 6.02 -2.34
CA ALA A 221 0.54 4.90 -2.40
C ALA A 221 -0.87 5.41 -2.05
N LYS A 222 -1.79 5.40 -3.01
CA LYS A 222 -3.19 5.76 -2.83
C LYS A 222 -4.04 4.49 -2.74
N GLU A 223 -4.97 4.49 -1.79
CA GLU A 223 -6.01 3.47 -1.69
C GLU A 223 -6.78 3.36 -3.01
N LEU A 224 -7.00 2.12 -3.42
CA LEU A 224 -7.81 1.79 -4.58
C LEU A 224 -9.25 2.17 -4.29
N PRO A 225 -9.92 2.82 -5.25
CA PRO A 225 -11.34 3.09 -5.10
C PRO A 225 -12.10 1.77 -5.08
N GLY A 226 -13.08 1.67 -4.18
CA GLY A 226 -14.04 0.56 -4.15
C GLY A 226 -14.89 0.46 -5.42
N PRO A 227 -15.82 -0.50 -5.47
CA PRO A 227 -16.66 -0.75 -6.65
C PRO A 227 -17.40 0.50 -7.11
N ALA A 228 -17.32 0.82 -8.41
CA ALA A 228 -17.92 2.04 -8.96
C ALA A 228 -19.45 1.93 -9.14
N ASN A 229 -19.98 0.71 -9.13
CA ASN A 229 -21.42 0.44 -9.26
C ASN A 229 -21.76 -0.92 -8.65
N TYR A 230 -23.06 -1.20 -8.54
CA TYR A 230 -23.60 -2.45 -8.00
C TYR A 230 -23.11 -3.70 -8.74
N GLN A 231 -22.90 -3.65 -10.06
CA GLN A 231 -22.45 -4.82 -10.83
C GLN A 231 -21.02 -5.22 -10.44
N GLN A 232 -20.13 -4.24 -10.26
CA GLN A 232 -18.77 -4.49 -9.79
C GLN A 232 -18.78 -5.03 -8.35
N TRP A 233 -19.63 -4.48 -7.49
CA TRP A 233 -19.80 -4.96 -6.12
C TRP A 233 -20.35 -6.39 -6.09
N LEU A 234 -21.35 -6.69 -6.91
CA LEU A 234 -21.96 -8.01 -6.99
C LEU A 234 -20.95 -9.06 -7.46
N ALA A 235 -20.12 -8.73 -8.46
CA ALA A 235 -19.07 -9.63 -8.92
C ALA A 235 -18.04 -9.93 -7.81
N ALA A 236 -17.61 -8.90 -7.06
CA ALA A 236 -16.74 -9.08 -5.89
C ALA A 236 -17.43 -9.86 -4.75
N TRP A 237 -18.71 -9.59 -4.52
CA TRP A 237 -19.55 -10.28 -3.53
C TRP A 237 -19.69 -11.76 -3.85
N ARG A 238 -19.86 -12.15 -5.11
CA ARG A 238 -19.93 -13.58 -5.52
C ARG A 238 -18.66 -14.34 -5.17
N VAL A 239 -17.48 -13.76 -5.41
CA VAL A 239 -16.20 -14.34 -4.97
C VAL A 239 -16.16 -14.49 -3.45
N PHE A 240 -16.64 -13.48 -2.71
CA PHE A 240 -16.74 -13.55 -1.25
C PHE A 240 -17.71 -14.63 -0.77
N GLN A 241 -18.85 -14.81 -1.45
CA GLN A 241 -19.80 -15.87 -1.17
C GLN A 241 -19.17 -17.26 -1.34
N THR A 242 -18.48 -17.49 -2.45
CA THR A 242 -17.73 -18.72 -2.70
C THR A 242 -16.73 -18.98 -1.58
N ALA A 243 -15.95 -17.97 -1.18
CA ALA A 243 -14.96 -18.08 -0.11
C ALA A 243 -15.59 -18.41 1.25
N CYS A 244 -16.73 -17.78 1.58
CA CYS A 244 -17.46 -18.04 2.82
C CYS A 244 -17.99 -19.48 2.89
N ILE A 245 -18.47 -20.03 1.77
CA ILE A 245 -18.96 -21.42 1.70
C ILE A 245 -17.78 -22.40 1.82
N MET A 246 -16.69 -22.15 1.09
CA MET A 246 -15.45 -22.93 1.16
C MET A 246 -14.90 -23.01 2.59
N LEU A 247 -14.94 -21.90 3.33
CA LEU A 247 -14.45 -21.81 4.71
C LEU A 247 -15.50 -22.15 5.78
N ASP A 248 -16.74 -22.49 5.40
CA ASP A 248 -17.88 -22.71 6.32
C ASP A 248 -18.18 -21.53 7.27
N LEU A 249 -17.97 -20.31 6.80
CA LEU A 249 -18.19 -19.09 7.59
C LEU A 249 -19.67 -18.69 7.62
N LEU A 250 -20.33 -18.75 6.47
CA LEU A 250 -21.70 -18.30 6.28
C LEU A 250 -22.46 -19.25 5.36
N PRO A 251 -23.70 -19.63 5.68
CA PRO A 251 -24.54 -20.41 4.78
C PRO A 251 -25.03 -19.54 3.61
N LEU A 252 -25.26 -20.17 2.46
CA LEU A 252 -25.72 -19.50 1.24
C LEU A 252 -26.97 -18.62 1.46
N ALA A 253 -27.93 -19.10 2.27
CA ALA A 253 -29.15 -18.35 2.57
C ALA A 253 -28.86 -17.00 3.25
N THR A 254 -27.87 -16.93 4.16
CA THR A 254 -27.51 -15.66 4.83
C THR A 254 -26.80 -14.72 3.85
N LEU A 255 -25.94 -15.27 3.00
CA LEU A 255 -25.24 -14.52 1.97
C LEU A 255 -26.21 -13.90 0.94
N GLN A 256 -27.20 -14.68 0.48
CA GLN A 256 -28.24 -14.21 -0.44
C GLN A 256 -29.19 -13.21 0.23
N LEU A 257 -29.47 -13.37 1.52
CA LEU A 257 -30.28 -12.41 2.29
C LEU A 257 -29.63 -11.02 2.28
N TYR A 258 -28.33 -10.95 2.56
CA TYR A 258 -27.58 -9.70 2.53
C TYR A 258 -27.51 -9.09 1.13
N GLU A 259 -27.21 -9.92 0.12
CA GLU A 259 -27.19 -9.50 -1.28
C GLU A 259 -28.51 -8.88 -1.74
N ARG A 260 -29.64 -9.55 -1.47
CA ARG A 260 -30.98 -9.04 -1.82
C ARG A 260 -31.32 -7.75 -1.07
N HIS A 261 -30.81 -7.58 0.15
CA HIS A 261 -30.96 -6.34 0.89
C HIS A 261 -30.26 -5.17 0.18
N VAL A 262 -28.99 -5.35 -0.19
CA VAL A 262 -28.22 -4.34 -0.94
C VAL A 262 -28.87 -4.08 -2.30
N GLU A 263 -29.28 -5.13 -3.01
CA GLU A 263 -29.98 -5.00 -4.29
C GLU A 263 -31.27 -4.17 -4.16
N LYS A 264 -32.04 -4.37 -3.09
CA LYS A 264 -33.25 -3.60 -2.80
C LYS A 264 -32.92 -2.12 -2.57
N LEU A 265 -31.85 -1.80 -1.85
CA LEU A 265 -31.40 -0.41 -1.67
C LEU A 265 -31.00 0.23 -3.01
N VAL A 266 -30.27 -0.50 -3.85
CA VAL A 266 -29.86 -0.02 -5.18
C VAL A 266 -31.06 0.24 -6.09
N LYS A 267 -32.06 -0.65 -6.07
CA LYS A 267 -33.32 -0.47 -6.82
C LYS A 267 -34.12 0.75 -6.36
N LEU A 268 -34.07 1.07 -5.06
CA LEU A 268 -34.74 2.24 -4.49
C LEU A 268 -33.97 3.54 -4.74
N TYR A 269 -32.63 3.48 -4.74
CA TYR A 269 -31.75 4.63 -4.81
C TYR A 269 -30.69 4.47 -5.91
N THR A 270 -31.13 4.40 -7.17
CA THR A 270 -30.28 4.07 -8.33
C THR A 270 -29.09 5.01 -8.51
N GLU A 271 -29.27 6.29 -8.21
CA GLU A 271 -28.25 7.34 -8.35
C GLU A 271 -27.35 7.47 -7.11
N ALA A 272 -27.68 6.78 -6.01
CA ALA A 272 -27.01 6.94 -4.71
C ALA A 272 -26.03 5.81 -4.37
N TRP A 273 -25.48 5.13 -5.39
CA TRP A 273 -24.57 3.98 -5.20
C TRP A 273 -23.43 4.27 -4.22
N HIS A 274 -22.82 5.45 -4.29
CA HIS A 274 -21.72 5.86 -3.42
C HIS A 274 -22.12 5.85 -1.93
N LEU A 275 -23.35 6.25 -1.57
CA LEU A 275 -23.84 6.17 -0.18
C LEU A 275 -24.07 4.71 0.24
N ILE A 276 -24.61 3.90 -0.66
CA ILE A 276 -24.84 2.47 -0.42
C ILE A 276 -23.51 1.74 -0.21
N ALA A 277 -22.50 2.02 -1.04
CA ALA A 277 -21.17 1.42 -0.96
C ALA A 277 -20.47 1.77 0.37
N LEU A 278 -20.50 3.04 0.79
CA LEU A 278 -19.94 3.46 2.08
C LEU A 278 -20.68 2.84 3.26
N ALA A 279 -22.01 2.73 3.17
CA ALA A 279 -22.81 2.08 4.21
C ALA A 279 -22.52 0.57 4.29
N ASP A 280 -22.37 -0.12 3.16
CA ASP A 280 -21.99 -1.53 3.09
C ASP A 280 -20.61 -1.78 3.74
N GLU A 281 -19.63 -0.94 3.43
CA GLU A 281 -18.29 -1.02 4.01
C GLU A 281 -18.34 -0.88 5.54
N LYS A 282 -19.06 0.12 6.04
CA LYS A 282 -19.26 0.34 7.47
C LYS A 282 -20.08 -0.78 8.13
N ALA A 283 -21.06 -1.33 7.41
CA ALA A 283 -21.89 -2.42 7.89
C ALA A 283 -21.04 -3.68 8.14
N ARG A 284 -20.23 -4.08 7.15
CA ARG A 284 -19.40 -5.29 7.21
C ARG A 284 -18.14 -5.09 8.07
N GLY A 285 -17.52 -3.92 8.03
CA GLY A 285 -16.27 -3.63 8.75
C GLY A 285 -16.47 -3.28 10.24
N GLU A 286 -17.49 -2.48 10.57
CA GLU A 286 -17.69 -1.99 11.95
C GLU A 286 -18.91 -2.61 12.62
N LYS A 287 -20.06 -2.58 11.95
CA LYS A 287 -21.35 -2.90 12.57
C LYS A 287 -21.47 -4.38 12.93
N LEU A 288 -20.97 -5.30 12.09
CA LEU A 288 -20.94 -6.74 12.39
C LEU A 288 -20.23 -7.04 13.72
N SER A 289 -19.07 -6.43 13.97
CA SER A 289 -18.33 -6.59 15.22
C SER A 289 -19.14 -6.14 16.44
N ARG A 290 -19.85 -5.01 16.32
CA ARG A 290 -20.72 -4.50 17.39
C ARG A 290 -21.90 -5.43 17.66
N ILE A 291 -22.52 -5.97 16.62
CA ILE A 291 -23.62 -6.93 16.74
C ILE A 291 -23.12 -8.20 17.43
N ARG A 292 -21.97 -8.75 17.02
CA ARG A 292 -21.39 -9.93 17.68
C ARG A 292 -21.18 -9.72 19.18
N LEU A 293 -20.58 -8.58 19.55
CA LEU A 293 -20.33 -8.25 20.95
C LEU A 293 -21.63 -8.14 21.75
N LYS A 294 -22.65 -7.50 21.18
CA LYS A 294 -23.98 -7.40 21.81
C LYS A 294 -24.59 -8.79 22.02
N LEU A 295 -24.63 -9.63 20.99
CA LEU A 295 -25.19 -10.97 21.07
C LEU A 295 -24.42 -11.86 22.04
N SER A 296 -23.09 -11.74 22.10
CA SER A 296 -22.26 -12.45 23.08
C SER A 296 -22.56 -12.01 24.51
N ALA A 297 -22.73 -10.71 24.74
CA ALA A 297 -23.08 -10.16 26.05
C ALA A 297 -24.50 -10.57 26.49
N ASP A 298 -25.46 -10.55 25.56
CA ASP A 298 -26.83 -10.99 25.81
C ASP A 298 -26.87 -12.49 26.13
N ALA A 299 -26.10 -13.32 25.40
CA ALA A 299 -25.94 -14.75 25.69
C ALA A 299 -25.35 -14.99 27.09
N ALA A 300 -24.28 -14.28 27.44
CA ALA A 300 -23.63 -14.39 28.75
C ALA A 300 -24.55 -13.93 29.89
N ALA A 301 -25.44 -12.97 29.62
CA ALA A 301 -26.44 -12.50 30.57
C ALA A 301 -27.71 -13.39 30.63
N GLY A 302 -27.77 -14.51 29.88
CA GLY A 302 -28.92 -15.40 29.83
C GLY A 302 -30.15 -14.82 29.14
N ARG A 303 -29.99 -13.78 28.32
CA ARG A 303 -31.07 -13.20 27.52
C ARG A 303 -31.33 -14.06 26.28
N PRO A 304 -32.56 -14.03 25.73
CA PRO A 304 -32.86 -14.77 24.52
C PRO A 304 -32.01 -14.26 23.35
N THR A 305 -31.21 -15.15 22.77
CA THR A 305 -30.45 -14.88 21.55
C THR A 305 -31.21 -15.35 20.31
N PRO A 306 -30.90 -14.80 19.12
CA PRO A 306 -31.48 -15.28 17.87
C PRO A 306 -31.27 -16.79 17.69
N PRO A 307 -32.21 -17.51 17.03
CA PRO A 307 -32.09 -18.97 16.83
C PRO A 307 -30.83 -19.39 16.06
N GLN A 308 -30.25 -18.49 15.27
CA GLN A 308 -29.05 -18.74 14.46
C GLN A 308 -27.75 -18.43 15.23
N TRP A 309 -27.85 -18.02 16.51
CA TRP A 309 -26.70 -17.66 17.31
C TRP A 309 -25.97 -18.90 17.79
N ASP A 310 -24.70 -18.98 17.40
CA ASP A 310 -23.75 -19.99 17.83
C ASP A 310 -22.44 -19.27 18.22
N PRO A 311 -21.91 -19.45 19.44
CA PRO A 311 -20.64 -18.86 19.85
C PRO A 311 -19.45 -19.21 18.94
N ASP A 312 -19.43 -20.44 18.39
CA ASP A 312 -18.36 -20.90 17.50
C ASP A 312 -18.57 -20.43 16.06
N ARG A 313 -19.83 -20.15 15.70
CA ARG A 313 -20.25 -19.64 14.39
C ARG A 313 -21.18 -18.43 14.53
N PRO A 314 -20.67 -17.26 14.97
CA PRO A 314 -21.53 -16.13 15.33
C PRO A 314 -22.04 -15.34 14.12
N TRP A 315 -21.36 -15.44 12.98
CA TRP A 315 -21.57 -14.55 11.84
C TRP A 315 -22.95 -14.71 11.15
N PRO A 316 -23.55 -15.91 11.01
CA PRO A 316 -24.89 -16.05 10.44
C PRO A 316 -25.94 -15.21 11.18
N ALA A 317 -25.98 -15.29 12.52
CA ALA A 317 -26.86 -14.46 13.34
C ALA A 317 -26.52 -12.97 13.21
N CYS A 318 -25.23 -12.61 13.17
CA CYS A 318 -24.83 -11.21 13.04
C CYS A 318 -25.29 -10.59 11.72
N PHE A 319 -25.19 -11.32 10.60
CA PHE A 319 -25.67 -10.88 9.30
C PHE A 319 -27.20 -10.78 9.27
N TYR A 320 -27.90 -11.74 9.90
CA TYR A 320 -29.35 -11.68 10.01
C TYR A 320 -29.79 -10.41 10.75
N GLU A 321 -29.22 -10.14 11.93
CA GLU A 321 -29.49 -8.91 12.70
C GLU A 321 -29.12 -7.65 11.91
N LEU A 322 -27.99 -7.65 11.19
CA LEU A 322 -27.54 -6.52 10.39
C LEU A 322 -28.55 -6.13 9.29
N VAL A 323 -29.11 -7.12 8.59
CA VAL A 323 -30.11 -6.88 7.53
C VAL A 323 -31.41 -6.32 8.10
N HIS A 324 -31.78 -6.72 9.33
CA HIS A 324 -32.99 -6.28 10.01
C HIS A 324 -32.80 -5.00 10.84
N ASP A 325 -31.57 -4.49 10.97
CA ASP A 325 -31.28 -3.22 11.64
C ASP A 325 -31.70 -2.02 10.79
N THR A 326 -33.01 -1.77 10.79
CA THR A 326 -33.63 -0.63 10.11
C THR A 326 -33.02 0.70 10.52
N SER A 327 -32.72 0.88 11.82
CA SER A 327 -32.13 2.12 12.33
C SER A 327 -30.78 2.43 11.67
N PHE A 328 -29.93 1.42 11.51
CA PHE A 328 -28.64 1.59 10.84
C PHE A 328 -28.83 1.98 9.37
N TRP A 329 -29.67 1.25 8.62
CA TRP A 329 -29.86 1.51 7.18
C TRP A 329 -30.60 2.82 6.91
N ASP A 330 -31.48 3.24 7.82
CA ASP A 330 -32.17 4.52 7.73
C ASP A 330 -31.19 5.67 7.91
N ASP A 331 -30.31 5.59 8.91
CA ASP A 331 -29.30 6.60 9.21
C ASP A 331 -28.18 6.66 8.16
N GLN A 332 -27.70 5.51 7.68
CA GLN A 332 -26.55 5.47 6.76
C GLN A 332 -26.94 5.61 5.29
N VAL A 333 -28.14 5.15 4.89
CA VAL A 333 -28.55 5.12 3.47
C VAL A 333 -29.82 5.92 3.22
N ARG A 334 -30.94 5.57 3.86
CA ARG A 334 -32.25 6.13 3.43
C ARG A 334 -32.35 7.63 3.65
N ALA A 335 -32.07 8.12 4.87
CA ALA A 335 -32.14 9.54 5.16
C ALA A 335 -31.11 10.34 4.34
N PRO A 336 -29.84 9.93 4.22
CA PRO A 336 -28.86 10.62 3.37
C PRO A 336 -29.23 10.60 1.89
N ALA A 337 -29.70 9.47 1.36
CA ALA A 337 -30.09 9.34 -0.05
C ALA A 337 -31.32 10.20 -0.36
N ASN A 338 -32.34 10.18 0.51
CA ASN A 338 -33.52 11.04 0.38
C ASN A 338 -33.13 12.53 0.37
N ALA A 339 -32.26 12.95 1.29
CA ALA A 339 -31.77 14.33 1.34
C ALA A 339 -30.99 14.69 0.07
N TRP A 340 -30.10 13.81 -0.39
CA TRP A 340 -29.30 14.05 -1.59
C TRP A 340 -30.16 14.16 -2.86
N LEU A 341 -31.14 13.28 -3.01
CA LEU A 341 -32.12 13.34 -4.10
C LEU A 341 -32.96 14.62 -4.04
N ALA A 342 -33.40 15.03 -2.84
CA ALA A 342 -34.13 16.28 -2.63
C ALA A 342 -33.29 17.52 -2.99
N HIS A 343 -31.97 17.48 -2.79
CA HIS A 343 -31.03 18.53 -3.20
C HIS A 343 -30.65 18.48 -4.70
N GLY A 344 -31.33 17.65 -5.49
CA GLY A 344 -31.18 17.59 -6.95
C GLY A 344 -29.97 16.81 -7.44
N GLY A 345 -29.40 15.94 -6.59
CA GLY A 345 -28.36 14.99 -7.00
C GLY A 345 -27.04 15.62 -7.44
N ARG A 346 -26.73 16.85 -6.98
CA ARG A 346 -25.51 17.58 -7.39
C ARG A 346 -24.44 17.57 -6.30
N GLY A 347 -23.20 17.33 -6.69
CA GLY A 347 -22.02 17.36 -5.81
C GLY A 347 -21.50 15.97 -5.45
N ALA A 348 -20.38 15.93 -4.72
CA ALA A 348 -19.84 14.70 -4.13
C ALA A 348 -20.61 14.42 -2.83
N PRO A 349 -21.43 13.37 -2.75
CA PRO A 349 -22.32 13.19 -1.62
C PRO A 349 -21.52 12.51 -0.52
N LYS A 350 -21.48 13.14 0.66
CA LYS A 350 -20.72 12.64 1.80
C LYS A 350 -21.70 12.03 2.81
N PRO A 351 -21.28 10.97 3.54
CA PRO A 351 -22.08 10.42 4.62
C PRO A 351 -22.33 11.47 5.72
N PRO A 352 -23.36 11.30 6.57
CA PRO A 352 -23.73 12.29 7.59
C PRO A 352 -22.58 12.73 8.49
N ASN A 353 -21.73 11.79 8.91
CA ASN A 353 -20.56 12.07 9.76
C ASN A 353 -19.54 12.96 9.05
N GLU A 354 -19.31 12.75 7.76
CA GLU A 354 -18.42 13.58 6.96
C GLU A 354 -19.02 14.95 6.64
N ASN A 355 -20.34 15.02 6.41
CA ASN A 355 -21.03 16.30 6.25
C ASN A 355 -20.94 17.13 7.53
N PHE A 356 -21.14 16.52 8.70
CA PHE A 356 -20.98 17.17 9.99
C PHE A 356 -19.53 17.64 10.21
N ALA A 357 -18.55 16.79 9.92
CA ALA A 357 -17.14 17.15 10.03
C ALA A 357 -16.75 18.29 9.06
N ALA A 358 -17.22 18.24 7.82
CA ALA A 358 -16.97 19.28 6.83
C ALA A 358 -17.64 20.63 7.17
N ALA A 359 -18.80 20.60 7.85
CA ALA A 359 -19.53 21.80 8.23
C ALA A 359 -19.01 22.44 9.52
N ASN A 360 -18.56 21.64 10.49
CA ASN A 360 -18.32 22.09 11.87
C ASN A 360 -16.85 22.03 12.32
N LEU A 361 -15.95 21.37 11.59
CA LEU A 361 -14.51 21.37 11.91
C LEU A 361 -13.76 22.25 10.88
N PRO A 362 -13.05 23.32 11.32
CA PRO A 362 -12.14 24.04 10.44
C PRO A 362 -11.06 23.05 9.94
N GLY A 363 -11.03 22.77 8.64
CA GLY A 363 -10.12 21.77 8.05
C GLY A 363 -10.59 20.31 8.15
N GLY A 364 -11.76 20.02 8.72
CA GLY A 364 -12.23 18.64 8.93
C GLY A 364 -12.43 17.82 7.64
N ALA A 365 -12.71 18.49 6.52
CA ALA A 365 -12.78 17.84 5.21
C ALA A 365 -11.40 17.46 4.64
N GLU A 366 -10.31 18.13 5.06
CA GLU A 366 -8.93 17.87 4.62
C GLU A 366 -8.26 16.76 5.44
N VAL A 367 -8.70 16.53 6.69
CA VAL A 367 -8.20 15.45 7.55
C VAL A 367 -8.73 14.07 7.15
N ILE A 368 -9.94 14.01 6.57
CA ILE A 368 -10.62 12.75 6.22
C ILE A 368 -10.31 12.29 4.78
N GLN A 369 -9.88 13.19 3.90
CA GLN A 369 -9.60 12.86 2.49
C GLN A 369 -8.14 13.15 2.15
N ALA A 370 -7.40 12.11 1.74
CA ALA A 370 -6.19 12.30 0.94
C ALA A 370 -6.55 13.15 -0.28
N PRO A 371 -5.69 14.11 -0.72
CA PRO A 371 -6.03 15.05 -1.76
C PRO A 371 -6.38 14.30 -3.04
N THR A 372 -7.67 14.20 -3.33
CA THR A 372 -8.14 13.68 -4.60
C THR A 372 -8.09 14.82 -5.59
N ASP A 373 -7.27 14.69 -6.63
CA ASP A 373 -7.41 15.50 -7.85
C ASP A 373 -8.69 15.08 -8.61
N GLY A 374 -9.83 15.25 -7.95
CA GLY A 374 -11.16 15.13 -8.54
C GLY A 374 -11.57 16.49 -9.08
N LYS A 375 -11.99 16.51 -10.36
CA LYS A 375 -12.44 17.67 -11.15
C LYS A 375 -13.02 18.81 -10.30
N ARG A 376 -12.16 19.80 -9.99
CA ARG A 376 -12.58 21.07 -9.41
C ARG A 376 -13.74 21.63 -10.23
N SER A 377 -14.85 21.92 -9.55
CA SER A 377 -16.00 22.58 -10.15
C SER A 377 -15.54 23.82 -10.94
N THR A 378 -16.23 24.15 -12.03
CA THR A 378 -15.95 25.36 -12.82
C THR A 378 -15.91 26.62 -11.95
N LYS A 379 -16.66 26.62 -10.83
CA LYS A 379 -16.66 27.64 -9.79
C LYS A 379 -15.34 27.69 -9.01
N ASP A 380 -14.79 26.54 -8.63
CA ASP A 380 -13.51 26.42 -7.92
C ASP A 380 -12.32 26.78 -8.82
N ARG A 381 -12.35 26.39 -10.10
CA ARG A 381 -11.36 26.85 -11.10
C ARG A 381 -11.39 28.37 -11.26
N ARG A 382 -12.57 28.99 -11.25
CA ARG A 382 -12.71 30.45 -11.36
C ARG A 382 -12.22 31.15 -10.09
N ALA A 383 -12.51 30.60 -8.91
CA ALA A 383 -12.03 31.10 -7.63
C ALA A 383 -10.50 30.98 -7.50
N SER A 384 -9.92 29.83 -7.88
CA SER A 384 -8.46 29.63 -7.84
C SER A 384 -7.74 30.53 -8.84
N ARG A 385 -8.31 30.71 -10.05
CA ARG A 385 -7.76 31.65 -11.05
C ARG A 385 -7.82 33.10 -10.55
N LYS A 386 -8.91 33.49 -9.88
CA LYS A 386 -9.04 34.83 -9.27
C LYS A 386 -8.02 35.05 -8.15
N ARG A 387 -7.77 34.02 -7.31
CA ARG A 387 -6.73 34.07 -6.26
C ARG A 387 -5.32 34.18 -6.85
N LYS A 388 -5.00 33.40 -7.89
CA LYS A 388 -3.71 33.51 -8.60
C LYS A 388 -3.49 34.89 -9.21
N ILE A 389 -4.50 35.44 -9.90
CA ILE A 389 -4.41 36.79 -10.48
C ILE A 389 -4.24 37.87 -9.40
N ALA A 390 -4.89 37.70 -8.24
CA ALA A 390 -4.72 38.62 -7.12
C ALA A 390 -3.29 38.58 -6.55
N ALA A 391 -2.74 37.37 -6.37
CA ALA A 391 -1.36 37.18 -5.90
C ALA A 391 -0.33 37.72 -6.92
N GLU A 392 -0.48 37.43 -8.22
CA GLU A 392 0.39 37.99 -9.27
C GLU A 392 0.30 39.52 -9.32
N LYS A 393 -0.89 40.10 -9.07
CA LYS A 393 -1.06 41.56 -9.04
C LYS A 393 -0.40 42.18 -7.81
N GLU A 394 -0.41 41.48 -6.68
CA GLU A 394 0.28 41.89 -5.46
C GLU A 394 1.80 41.79 -5.64
N GLU A 395 2.28 40.72 -6.25
CA GLU A 395 3.69 40.51 -6.59
C GLU A 395 4.19 41.58 -7.60
N LEU A 396 3.42 41.87 -8.66
CA LEU A 396 3.70 42.98 -9.57
C LEU A 396 3.72 44.35 -8.88
N LYS A 397 2.92 44.53 -7.84
CA LYS A 397 2.90 45.76 -7.03
C LYS A 397 4.14 45.85 -6.15
N ALA A 398 4.57 44.74 -5.56
CA ALA A 398 5.81 44.63 -4.78
C ALA A 398 7.05 44.85 -5.66
N LEU A 399 7.11 44.24 -6.84
CA LEU A 399 8.19 44.42 -7.82
C LEU A 399 8.24 45.86 -8.34
N ARG A 400 7.09 46.52 -8.55
CA ARG A 400 7.04 47.94 -8.91
C ARG A 400 7.46 48.88 -7.78
N ALA A 401 7.18 48.52 -6.53
CA ALA A 401 7.65 49.27 -5.37
C ALA A 401 9.18 49.14 -5.23
N SER A 402 9.73 47.93 -5.42
CA SER A 402 11.17 47.65 -5.46
C SER A 402 11.89 48.34 -6.65
N ALA A 403 11.26 48.40 -7.81
CA ALA A 403 11.79 49.13 -8.97
C ALA A 403 11.82 50.66 -8.75
N LYS A 404 10.93 51.21 -7.91
CA LYS A 404 10.94 52.63 -7.54
C LYS A 404 12.04 52.98 -6.53
N SER A 405 12.44 52.05 -5.65
CA SER A 405 13.57 52.28 -4.73
C SER A 405 14.92 52.21 -5.44
N ASN A 406 15.05 51.41 -6.50
CA ASN A 406 16.30 51.27 -7.27
C ASN A 406 16.52 52.35 -8.36
N LEU A 407 15.61 53.34 -8.50
CA LEU A 407 15.73 54.43 -9.48
C LEU A 407 16.17 55.77 -8.87
N ALA A 408 16.58 55.79 -7.59
CA ALA A 408 17.02 57.00 -6.90
C ALA A 408 18.55 57.27 -7.03
N GLU A 409 19.35 56.29 -7.44
CA GLU A 409 20.81 56.40 -7.57
C GLU A 409 21.25 56.14 -9.01
N HIS A 410 21.03 57.12 -9.90
CA HIS A 410 21.88 57.47 -11.06
C HIS A 410 21.10 58.43 -11.95
N ARG A 411 21.21 59.73 -11.65
CA ARG A 411 20.67 60.79 -12.48
C ARG A 411 21.82 61.53 -13.17
N GLU A 412 22.28 60.97 -14.29
CA GLU A 412 23.04 61.74 -15.29
C GLU A 412 22.07 62.55 -16.18
N PRO A 413 22.44 63.77 -16.64
CA PRO A 413 21.55 64.64 -17.39
C PRO A 413 21.39 64.13 -18.83
N LYS A 414 20.24 63.54 -19.16
CA LYS A 414 19.94 63.11 -20.54
C LYS A 414 19.47 64.27 -21.42
N GLN A 415 20.16 64.36 -22.54
CA GLN A 415 19.91 65.18 -23.74
C GLN A 415 18.43 65.16 -24.19
N ASN A 416 18.01 66.31 -24.73
CA ASN A 416 16.70 66.65 -25.31
C ASN A 416 15.78 65.47 -25.68
N ALA A 417 14.74 65.25 -24.88
CA ALA A 417 13.70 64.26 -25.14
C ALA A 417 12.90 64.60 -26.41
N LEU A 418 12.92 63.68 -27.39
CA LEU A 418 12.15 63.80 -28.64
C LEU A 418 10.64 63.73 -28.37
N LYS A 419 9.92 64.80 -28.71
CA LYS A 419 8.47 64.96 -28.52
C LYS A 419 7.69 63.94 -29.36
N SER A 420 6.56 63.45 -28.84
CA SER A 420 5.66 62.51 -29.52
C SER A 420 4.37 63.17 -30.03
N LYS A 421 4.04 64.35 -29.51
CA LYS A 421 2.85 65.15 -29.85
C LYS A 421 3.25 66.59 -30.14
N ASP A 422 2.45 67.29 -30.94
CA ASP A 422 2.59 68.74 -31.09
C ASP A 422 1.92 69.51 -29.94
N GLN A 423 2.02 70.84 -29.94
CA GLN A 423 1.44 71.70 -28.89
C GLN A 423 -0.09 71.64 -28.83
N ALA A 424 -0.77 71.27 -29.92
CA ALA A 424 -2.21 71.04 -29.99
C ALA A 424 -2.60 69.58 -29.64
N GLY A 425 -1.65 68.76 -29.19
CA GLY A 425 -1.89 67.39 -28.75
C GLY A 425 -2.04 66.37 -29.88
N SER A 426 -1.81 66.77 -31.13
CA SER A 426 -1.88 65.87 -32.30
C SER A 426 -0.62 65.00 -32.40
N ASP A 427 -0.79 63.73 -32.74
CA ASP A 427 0.30 62.75 -32.81
C ASP A 427 1.25 63.01 -33.99
N LEU A 428 2.55 62.95 -33.72
CA LEU A 428 3.59 63.10 -34.73
C LEU A 428 3.85 61.79 -35.48
N CYS A 429 4.15 61.87 -36.78
CA CYS A 429 4.45 60.71 -37.60
C CYS A 429 5.90 60.26 -37.42
N PHE A 430 6.12 59.22 -36.61
CA PHE A 430 7.45 58.65 -36.40
C PHE A 430 8.07 58.05 -37.67
N GLY A 431 7.26 57.51 -38.58
CA GLY A 431 7.75 56.95 -39.85
C GLY A 431 8.35 58.04 -40.75
N TRP A 432 7.71 59.21 -40.82
CA TRP A 432 8.26 60.34 -41.56
C TRP A 432 9.54 60.88 -40.92
N ASP A 433 9.55 61.10 -39.60
CA ASP A 433 10.72 61.63 -38.88
C ASP A 433 11.94 60.69 -38.97
N ALA A 434 11.72 59.37 -38.94
CA ALA A 434 12.77 58.36 -39.02
C ALA A 434 13.10 57.92 -40.45
N ALA A 435 12.54 58.57 -41.48
CA ALA A 435 12.72 58.20 -42.90
C ALA A 435 12.33 56.74 -43.23
N LYS A 436 11.30 56.19 -42.57
CA LYS A 436 10.91 54.77 -42.65
C LYS A 436 9.43 54.57 -43.02
N GLY A 437 9.17 53.51 -43.76
CA GLY A 437 7.81 53.10 -44.14
C GLY A 437 7.16 54.00 -45.20
N PRO A 438 5.82 54.05 -45.27
CA PRO A 438 5.09 54.71 -46.38
C PRO A 438 5.27 56.23 -46.43
N CYS A 439 5.87 56.83 -45.38
CA CYS A 439 6.17 58.25 -45.32
C CYS A 439 7.67 58.56 -45.45
N ALA A 440 8.51 57.57 -45.80
CA ALA A 440 9.95 57.72 -45.93
C ALA A 440 10.37 58.69 -47.05
N SER A 441 9.65 58.69 -48.17
CA SER A 441 9.95 59.51 -49.35
C SER A 441 9.12 60.80 -49.44
N ILE A 442 8.37 61.14 -48.39
CA ILE A 442 7.50 62.31 -48.37
C ILE A 442 8.31 63.55 -47.97
N ALA A 443 8.27 64.58 -48.82
CA ALA A 443 8.92 65.86 -48.59
C ALA A 443 8.30 66.62 -47.38
N PRO A 444 9.05 67.51 -46.74
CA PRO A 444 8.52 68.35 -45.66
C PRO A 444 7.27 69.15 -46.07
N GLY A 445 6.31 69.27 -45.15
CA GLY A 445 5.04 69.97 -45.39
C GLY A 445 3.94 69.17 -46.12
N GLN A 446 4.23 67.97 -46.63
CA GLN A 446 3.24 67.11 -47.30
C GLN A 446 2.47 66.21 -46.29
N PRO A 447 1.21 65.85 -46.59
CA PRO A 447 0.37 65.06 -45.67
C PRO A 447 0.87 63.63 -45.48
N CYS A 448 0.52 63.04 -44.33
CA CYS A 448 0.84 61.65 -44.01
C CYS A 448 0.10 60.66 -44.91
N LYS A 449 0.84 59.73 -45.52
CA LYS A 449 0.30 58.60 -46.32
C LYS A 449 0.11 57.32 -45.49
N GLY A 450 0.26 57.41 -44.17
CA GLY A 450 -0.02 56.31 -43.26
C GLY A 450 -1.51 56.06 -43.10
N LYS A 451 -1.88 54.82 -42.72
CA LYS A 451 -3.28 54.42 -42.45
C LYS A 451 -3.97 55.29 -41.38
N VAL A 452 -3.19 55.90 -40.48
CA VAL A 452 -3.63 56.92 -39.54
C VAL A 452 -2.93 58.23 -39.90
N VAL A 453 -3.70 59.26 -40.18
CA VAL A 453 -3.18 60.60 -40.53
C VAL A 453 -2.51 61.17 -39.29
N ARG A 454 -1.21 61.48 -39.41
CA ARG A 454 -0.36 62.02 -38.34
C ARG A 454 0.42 63.21 -38.89
N LEU A 455 0.90 64.10 -38.01
CA LEU A 455 1.59 65.31 -38.46
C LEU A 455 3.08 65.05 -38.76
N HIS A 456 3.54 65.56 -39.91
CA HIS A 456 4.95 65.56 -40.31
C HIS A 456 5.63 66.80 -39.76
N LYS A 457 6.07 66.75 -38.50
CA LYS A 457 6.83 67.81 -37.84
C LYS A 457 8.03 67.22 -37.10
N CYS A 458 9.12 67.97 -37.05
CA CYS A 458 10.33 67.63 -36.32
C CYS A 458 10.03 67.36 -34.85
N ARG A 459 10.53 66.26 -34.29
CA ARG A 459 10.28 65.88 -32.89
C ARG A 459 11.06 66.71 -31.86
N ILE A 460 11.98 67.57 -32.29
CA ILE A 460 12.77 68.44 -31.41
C ILE A 460 12.08 69.81 -31.32
N CYS A 461 11.98 70.51 -32.45
CA CYS A 461 11.49 71.88 -32.54
C CYS A 461 10.04 72.02 -33.02
N LEU A 462 9.37 70.93 -33.41
CA LEU A 462 8.01 70.91 -33.98
C LEU A 462 7.85 71.66 -35.32
N SER A 463 8.95 71.99 -36.00
CA SER A 463 8.89 72.58 -37.34
C SER A 463 8.46 71.54 -38.40
N PRO A 464 7.56 71.88 -39.34
CA PRO A 464 7.16 70.98 -40.43
C PRO A 464 8.19 70.89 -41.57
N GLY A 465 9.26 71.71 -41.53
CA GLY A 465 10.20 71.88 -42.64
C GLY A 465 11.36 70.88 -42.70
N HIS A 466 11.59 70.10 -41.65
CA HIS A 466 12.70 69.12 -41.59
C HIS A 466 12.41 67.99 -40.61
N ARG A 467 13.19 66.92 -40.69
CA ARG A 467 13.15 65.78 -39.76
C ARG A 467 14.06 66.04 -38.56
N SER A 468 13.85 65.34 -37.45
CA SER A 468 14.69 65.48 -36.26
C SER A 468 16.18 65.17 -36.49
N SER A 469 16.53 64.43 -37.55
CA SER A 469 17.91 64.20 -37.99
C SER A 469 18.60 65.46 -38.50
N GLU A 470 17.84 66.39 -39.08
CA GLU A 470 18.31 67.60 -39.77
C GLU A 470 17.94 68.87 -38.98
N CYS A 471 17.61 68.71 -37.69
CA CYS A 471 17.15 69.82 -36.87
C CYS A 471 18.32 70.71 -36.46
N PRO A 472 18.28 72.04 -36.72
CA PRO A 472 19.31 72.97 -36.28
C PRO A 472 19.32 73.21 -34.77
N GLN A 473 18.30 72.74 -34.04
CA GLN A 473 18.20 72.81 -32.57
C GLN A 473 18.67 71.52 -31.88
N LYS A 474 19.35 70.64 -32.61
CA LYS A 474 19.83 69.36 -32.10
C LYS A 474 21.13 69.48 -31.33
#